data_AF-R7V3J0-F1
#
_entry.id   AF-R7V3J0-F1
#
_cell.length_a   1.000
_cell.length_b   1.000
_cell.length_c   1.000
_cell.angle_alpha   90.00
_cell.angle_beta   90.00
_cell.angle_gamma   90.00
#
_symmetry.space_group_name_H-M   'P 1'
#
loop_
_entity.id
_entity.type
_entity.pdbx_description
1 polymer ?
#
loop_
_entity_poly.entity_id
_entity_poly.type
_entity_poly.pdbx_seq_one_letter_code
_entity_poly.pdbx_strand_id
1 'polypeptide(L)'
;MAGGKPEVIFSLDSRLAAVEDAEKNKVPKDHKFVLGSLGRQSLSVLSTVPSDKEPTDPSSSNEELSLEGKVIQRAECKPVADSNYMALKRSSFETSNNPARQVVHLDKAVLNYKPKSIHSAMVEMDNKPKDQKRMRMDKDRVMEMLFSAFEKHQYYNLKDLVKITDQPVVFLKEILREIGNYNMKAPHKNMWELKSEFRHYKDDKPSTSAV
;
A
#
# COMPACT_ATOMS: atom_id res chain seq x y z
N MET A 1 71.29 21.73 25.80
CA MET A 1 69.91 21.83 26.33
C MET A 1 69.00 21.04 25.41
N ALA A 2 68.47 19.90 25.87
CA ALA A 2 67.62 19.03 25.05
C ALA A 2 66.26 19.71 24.86
N GLY A 3 65.96 20.14 23.64
CA GLY A 3 64.66 20.73 23.29
C GLY A 3 63.57 19.67 23.40
N GLY A 4 62.70 19.79 24.39
CA GLY A 4 61.52 18.95 24.54
C GLY A 4 60.61 19.09 23.31
N LYS A 5 60.00 17.99 22.88
CA LYS A 5 59.00 18.03 21.81
C LYS A 5 57.82 18.90 22.28
N PRO A 6 57.30 19.83 21.45
CA PRO A 6 56.16 20.65 21.83
C PRO A 6 54.94 19.76 22.08
N GLU A 7 54.31 19.92 23.23
CA GLU A 7 53.06 19.25 23.58
C GLU A 7 51.90 20.22 23.37
N VAL A 8 50.91 19.81 22.58
CA VAL A 8 49.73 20.60 22.26
C VAL A 8 48.52 19.88 22.86
N ILE A 9 47.78 20.56 23.73
CA ILE A 9 46.60 20.05 24.41
C ILE A 9 45.42 20.96 24.09
N PHE A 10 44.29 20.35 23.73
CA PHE A 10 43.01 21.01 23.58
C PHE A 10 42.13 20.65 24.77
N SER A 11 41.62 21.66 25.47
CA SER A 11 40.70 21.49 26.59
C SER A 11 39.32 22.00 26.21
N LEU A 12 38.30 21.16 26.38
CA LEU A 12 36.90 21.52 26.14
C LEU A 12 36.41 22.57 27.14
N ASP A 13 35.56 23.47 26.64
CA ASP A 13 34.80 24.41 27.47
C ASP A 13 33.89 23.64 28.44
N SER A 14 33.81 24.09 29.69
CA SER A 14 33.00 23.46 30.73
C SER A 14 31.52 23.40 30.38
N ARG A 15 31.01 24.39 29.63
CA ARG A 15 29.61 24.42 29.18
C ARG A 15 29.28 23.29 28.20
N LEU A 16 30.21 23.00 27.29
CA LEU A 16 30.06 21.91 26.31
C LEU A 16 30.31 20.53 26.93
N ALA A 17 31.08 20.47 28.01
CA ALA A 17 31.30 19.23 28.76
C ALA A 17 30.14 18.87 29.70
N ALA A 18 29.24 19.81 30.01
CA ALA A 18 28.15 19.67 30.98
C ALA A 18 26.79 19.36 30.32
N VAL A 19 26.77 18.55 29.26
CA VAL A 19 25.52 18.09 28.61
C VAL A 19 24.73 17.20 29.59
N GLU A 20 23.39 17.34 29.59
CA GLU A 20 22.43 17.00 30.66
C GLU A 20 22.36 15.53 31.14
N ASP A 21 23.13 14.60 30.58
CA ASP A 21 23.25 13.19 31.05
C ASP A 21 24.38 13.00 32.09
N ALA A 22 24.57 14.00 32.95
CA ALA A 22 25.76 14.21 33.77
C ALA A 22 26.05 13.15 34.84
N GLU A 23 25.10 12.27 35.19
CA GLU A 23 25.34 11.21 36.17
C GLU A 23 25.91 9.92 35.55
N LYS A 24 25.78 9.71 34.23
CA LYS A 24 26.19 8.45 33.59
C LYS A 24 27.35 8.60 32.59
N ASN A 25 27.48 9.74 31.90
CA ASN A 25 28.48 9.91 30.84
C ASN A 25 29.28 11.22 30.97
N LYS A 26 30.22 11.28 31.92
CA LYS A 26 31.22 12.36 31.96
C LYS A 26 32.09 12.31 30.70
N VAL A 27 32.06 13.37 29.90
CA VAL A 27 32.88 13.48 28.68
C VAL A 27 34.33 13.88 29.06
N PRO A 28 35.37 13.27 28.46
CA PRO A 28 36.75 13.69 28.66
C PRO A 28 36.96 15.15 28.26
N LYS A 29 37.60 15.95 29.13
CA LYS A 29 37.82 17.38 28.87
C LYS A 29 39.05 17.64 28.00
N ASP A 30 40.14 16.95 28.29
CA ASP A 30 41.43 17.20 27.68
C ASP A 30 41.74 16.20 26.56
N HIS A 31 42.27 16.72 25.46
CA HIS A 31 42.61 15.99 24.26
C HIS A 31 44.01 16.38 23.79
N LYS A 32 44.86 15.39 23.53
CA LYS A 32 46.24 15.61 23.10
C LYS A 32 46.33 15.64 21.58
N PHE A 33 46.99 16.66 21.03
CA PHE A 33 47.26 16.77 19.61
C PHE A 33 48.62 16.15 19.31
N VAL A 34 48.62 15.08 18.52
CA VAL A 34 49.85 14.46 18.01
C VAL A 34 50.17 15.09 16.67
N LEU A 35 51.21 15.93 16.66
CA LEU A 35 51.69 16.59 15.45
C LEU A 35 52.32 15.56 14.50
N GLY A 36 51.87 15.55 13.25
CA GLY A 36 52.39 14.73 12.16
C GLY A 36 53.02 15.60 11.08
N SER A 37 54.07 15.09 10.43
CA SER A 37 54.67 15.73 9.26
C SER A 37 53.84 15.45 8.01
N LEU A 38 53.70 16.44 7.13
CA LEU A 38 53.01 16.31 5.83
C LEU A 38 53.81 15.51 4.78
N GLY A 39 55.05 15.11 5.11
CA GLY A 39 55.90 14.34 4.21
C GLY A 39 56.13 15.07 2.89
N ARG A 40 55.80 14.41 1.77
CA ARG A 40 55.95 14.94 0.41
C ARG A 40 54.64 15.48 -0.18
N GLN A 41 53.57 15.55 0.60
CA GLN A 41 52.27 16.04 0.13
C GLN A 41 52.15 17.55 0.36
N SER A 42 51.67 18.28 -0.66
CA SER A 42 51.30 19.69 -0.53
C SER A 42 49.79 19.79 -0.51
N LEU A 43 49.23 20.20 0.63
CA LEU A 43 47.80 20.39 0.81
C LEU A 43 47.48 21.88 0.86
N SER A 44 46.37 22.29 0.27
CA SER A 44 45.85 23.67 0.30
C SER A 44 44.36 23.64 0.64
N VAL A 45 43.87 24.72 1.25
CA VAL A 45 42.47 24.88 1.65
C VAL A 45 41.79 25.83 0.66
N LEU A 46 40.69 25.37 0.07
CA LEU A 46 39.77 26.19 -0.71
C LEU A 46 38.46 26.32 0.06
N SER A 47 37.87 27.51 0.04
CA SER A 47 36.56 27.80 0.59
C SER A 47 35.61 28.24 -0.54
N THR A 48 34.34 27.92 -0.39
CA THR A 48 33.27 28.51 -1.19
C THR A 48 32.55 29.54 -0.33
N VAL A 49 32.46 30.77 -0.82
CA VAL A 49 31.68 31.83 -0.18
C VAL A 49 30.46 32.14 -1.04
N PRO A 50 29.28 32.37 -0.45
CA PRO A 50 28.12 32.80 -1.22
C PRO A 50 28.44 34.15 -1.88
N SER A 51 28.24 34.22 -3.19
CA SER A 51 28.49 35.43 -3.98
C SER A 51 27.21 36.25 -4.08
N ASP A 52 27.30 37.56 -3.82
CA ASP A 52 26.21 38.53 -4.02
C ASP A 52 25.97 38.86 -5.51
N LYS A 53 26.79 38.33 -6.42
CA LYS A 53 26.63 38.51 -7.87
C LYS A 53 25.54 37.57 -8.38
N GLU A 54 24.56 38.12 -9.09
CA GLU A 54 23.54 37.33 -9.79
C GLU A 54 24.20 36.29 -10.71
N PRO A 55 23.65 35.05 -10.77
CA PRO A 55 24.25 33.97 -11.52
C PRO A 55 24.23 34.33 -13.00
N THR A 56 25.41 34.34 -13.61
CA THR A 56 25.58 34.63 -15.05
C THR A 56 25.02 33.52 -15.94
N ASP A 57 24.89 32.30 -15.40
CA ASP A 57 24.29 31.16 -16.06
C ASP A 57 23.32 30.40 -15.11
N PRO A 58 22.17 29.91 -15.59
CA PRO A 58 21.17 29.21 -14.78
C PRO A 58 21.63 27.83 -14.24
N SER A 59 22.82 27.35 -14.64
CA SER A 59 23.44 26.11 -14.14
C SER A 59 24.55 26.34 -13.11
N SER A 60 24.92 27.60 -12.83
CA SER A 60 26.03 27.94 -11.96
C SER A 60 25.52 28.29 -10.55
N SER A 61 26.05 27.61 -9.54
CA SER A 61 25.80 27.96 -8.13
C SER A 61 26.37 29.35 -7.82
N ASN A 62 25.65 30.16 -7.04
CA ASN A 62 26.10 31.47 -6.53
C ASN A 62 27.20 31.34 -5.47
N GLU A 63 28.27 30.61 -5.78
CA GLU A 63 29.39 30.34 -4.90
C GLU A 63 30.68 30.82 -5.55
N GLU A 64 31.37 31.74 -4.90
CA GLU A 64 32.69 32.22 -5.28
C GLU A 64 33.77 31.37 -4.59
N LEU A 65 34.68 30.81 -5.38
CA LEU A 65 35.78 29.98 -4.90
C LEU A 65 36.94 30.86 -4.45
N SER A 66 37.38 30.70 -3.20
CA SER A 66 38.53 31.41 -2.61
C SER A 66 39.60 30.42 -2.15
N LEU A 67 40.87 30.79 -2.31
CA LEU A 67 42.03 30.02 -1.83
C LEU A 67 42.50 30.58 -0.49
N GLU A 68 42.21 29.89 0.61
CA GLU A 68 42.52 30.33 1.98
C GLU A 68 44.02 30.24 2.30
N GLY A 69 44.68 29.18 1.80
CA GLY A 69 46.12 29.01 2.00
C GLY A 69 46.63 27.59 1.92
N LYS A 70 47.89 27.41 2.28
CA LYS A 70 48.60 26.13 2.28
C LYS A 70 48.64 25.53 3.69
N VAL A 71 48.40 24.23 3.81
CA VAL A 71 48.52 23.50 5.08
C VAL A 71 50.01 23.29 5.38
N ILE A 72 50.43 23.74 6.57
CA ILE A 72 51.83 23.66 7.02
C ILE A 72 52.04 22.46 7.95
N GLN A 73 51.06 22.14 8.78
CA GLN A 73 51.18 21.11 9.81
C GLN A 73 49.90 20.28 9.90
N ARG A 74 50.05 18.98 10.10
CA ARG A 74 48.93 18.07 10.42
C ARG A 74 48.98 17.73 11.89
N ALA A 75 47.81 17.59 12.52
CA ALA A 75 47.71 17.12 13.89
C ALA A 75 46.54 16.15 14.03
N GLU A 76 46.73 15.10 14.84
CA GLU A 76 45.69 14.15 15.21
C GLU A 76 45.25 14.42 16.65
N CYS A 77 43.98 14.77 16.83
CA CYS A 77 43.38 14.90 18.15
C CYS A 77 43.14 13.50 18.73
N LYS A 78 43.81 13.18 19.84
CA LYS A 78 43.66 11.91 20.55
C LYS A 78 43.12 12.17 21.95
N PRO A 79 42.13 11.39 22.41
CA PRO A 79 41.66 11.49 23.78
C PRO A 79 42.77 11.06 24.75
N VAL A 80 42.80 11.68 25.92
CA VAL A 80 43.62 11.20 27.03
C VAL A 80 42.98 9.91 27.58
N ALA A 81 43.80 8.92 27.92
CA ALA A 81 43.39 7.60 28.41
C ALA A 81 42.90 7.66 29.86
N ASP A 82 41.89 8.50 30.09
CA ASP A 82 41.34 8.79 31.40
C ASP A 82 40.19 7.84 31.74
N SER A 83 39.84 7.71 33.02
CA SER A 83 38.75 6.82 33.46
C SER A 83 37.42 7.14 32.75
N ASN A 84 37.13 8.42 32.56
CA ASN A 84 35.94 8.90 31.87
C ASN A 84 35.92 8.46 30.40
N TYR A 85 37.06 8.54 29.71
CA TYR A 85 37.18 8.10 28.32
C TYR A 85 36.96 6.59 28.19
N MET A 86 37.53 5.80 29.10
CA MET A 86 37.35 4.35 29.10
C MET A 86 35.91 3.94 29.37
N ALA A 87 35.21 4.64 30.28
CA ALA A 87 33.80 4.44 30.55
C ALA A 87 32.92 4.75 29.32
N LEU A 88 33.15 5.92 28.69
CA LEU A 88 32.47 6.31 27.45
C LEU A 88 32.70 5.29 26.33
N LYS A 89 33.97 4.90 26.13
CA LYS A 89 34.36 3.91 25.12
C LYS A 89 33.66 2.57 25.35
N ARG A 90 33.59 2.09 26.60
CA ARG A 90 32.86 0.87 26.95
C ARG A 90 31.38 0.97 26.58
N SER A 91 30.70 2.07 26.95
CA SER A 91 29.30 2.31 26.61
C SER A 91 29.05 2.33 25.09
N SER A 92 29.93 2.99 24.32
CA SER A 92 29.83 2.99 22.86
C SER A 92 30.01 1.59 22.27
N PHE A 93 30.99 0.82 22.76
CA PHE A 93 31.19 -0.57 22.31
C PHE A 93 29.99 -1.44 22.65
N GLU A 94 29.44 -1.38 23.86
CA GLU A 94 28.25 -2.16 24.23
C GLU A 94 27.06 -1.82 23.33
N THR A 95 26.83 -0.53 23.06
CA THR A 95 25.72 -0.09 22.20
C THR A 95 25.91 -0.58 20.76
N SER A 96 27.12 -0.43 20.19
CA SER A 96 27.41 -0.83 18.80
C SER A 96 27.56 -2.34 18.61
N ASN A 97 27.95 -3.07 19.64
CA ASN A 97 28.15 -4.52 19.58
C ASN A 97 26.83 -5.31 19.68
N ASN A 98 25.70 -4.62 19.90
CA ASN A 98 24.38 -5.21 19.78
C ASN A 98 23.89 -5.12 18.32
N PRO A 99 23.83 -6.25 17.57
CA PRO A 99 23.36 -6.22 16.20
C PRO A 99 21.87 -5.89 16.13
N ALA A 100 21.45 -5.09 15.14
CA ALA A 100 20.04 -4.70 14.96
C ALA A 100 19.08 -5.89 14.71
N ARG A 101 19.62 -7.06 14.32
CA ARG A 101 18.88 -8.31 14.17
C ARG A 101 19.57 -9.38 15.02
N GLN A 102 18.87 -9.85 16.04
CA GLN A 102 19.31 -10.97 16.86
C GLN A 102 18.41 -12.17 16.58
N VAL A 103 19.01 -13.34 16.41
CA VAL A 103 18.27 -14.60 16.35
C VAL A 103 17.75 -14.88 17.76
N VAL A 104 16.43 -14.90 17.91
CA VAL A 104 15.77 -15.26 19.16
C VAL A 104 15.36 -16.72 19.07
N HIS A 105 15.86 -17.54 20.00
CA HIS A 105 15.37 -18.90 20.16
C HIS A 105 13.96 -18.83 20.74
N LEU A 106 13.01 -19.45 20.06
CA LEU A 106 11.64 -19.56 20.54
C LEU A 106 11.53 -20.81 21.41
N ASP A 107 11.12 -20.65 22.67
CA ASP A 107 10.91 -21.76 23.60
C ASP A 107 9.80 -22.72 23.15
N LYS A 108 8.87 -22.21 22.34
CA LYS A 108 7.74 -22.97 21.81
C LYS A 108 7.56 -22.69 20.33
N ALA A 109 7.20 -23.72 19.57
CA ALA A 109 6.89 -23.58 18.16
C ALA A 109 5.65 -22.68 17.96
N VAL A 110 5.79 -21.62 17.17
CA VAL A 110 4.65 -20.76 16.80
C VAL A 110 3.79 -21.51 15.78
N LEU A 111 2.65 -22.03 16.25
CA LEU A 111 1.69 -22.72 15.42
C LEU A 111 0.85 -21.70 14.63
N ASN A 112 1.35 -21.27 13.47
CA ASN A 112 0.53 -20.50 12.53
C ASN A 112 -0.33 -21.45 11.70
N TYR A 113 -1.62 -21.55 12.05
CA TYR A 113 -2.60 -22.26 11.25
C TYR A 113 -2.95 -21.43 10.02
N LYS A 114 -2.31 -21.73 8.88
CA LYS A 114 -2.66 -21.07 7.62
C LYS A 114 -4.04 -21.57 7.17
N PRO A 115 -5.00 -20.69 6.84
CA PRO A 115 -6.22 -21.13 6.19
C PRO A 115 -5.83 -21.88 4.92
N LYS A 116 -6.36 -23.09 4.74
CA LYS A 116 -6.13 -23.85 3.51
C LYS A 116 -6.76 -23.05 2.38
N SER A 117 -5.93 -22.39 1.58
CA SER A 117 -6.38 -21.78 0.34
C SER A 117 -6.81 -22.91 -0.58
N ILE A 118 -8.12 -23.10 -0.69
CA ILE A 118 -8.69 -23.97 -1.69
C ILE A 118 -8.53 -23.21 -3.02
N HIS A 119 -7.91 -23.86 -4.00
CA HIS A 119 -7.67 -23.28 -5.32
C HIS A 119 -8.99 -22.78 -5.92
N SER A 120 -8.99 -21.60 -6.57
CA SER A 120 -10.19 -20.96 -7.10
C SER A 120 -11.03 -21.88 -7.98
N ALA A 121 -10.39 -22.71 -8.82
CA ALA A 121 -11.10 -23.68 -9.66
C ALA A 121 -11.87 -24.74 -8.84
N MET A 122 -11.37 -25.16 -7.66
CA MET A 122 -12.08 -26.12 -6.81
C MET A 122 -13.30 -25.45 -6.15
N VAL A 123 -13.15 -24.19 -5.74
CA VAL A 123 -14.26 -23.37 -5.21
C VAL A 123 -15.33 -23.15 -6.28
N GLU A 124 -14.95 -22.92 -7.53
CA GLU A 124 -15.89 -22.77 -8.65
C GLU A 124 -16.59 -24.08 -9.00
N MET A 125 -15.92 -25.24 -8.86
CA MET A 125 -16.57 -26.54 -9.05
C MET A 125 -17.61 -26.85 -7.98
N ASP A 126 -17.33 -26.52 -6.71
CA ASP A 126 -18.29 -26.67 -5.60
C ASP A 126 -19.47 -25.70 -5.73
N ASN A 127 -19.20 -24.46 -6.15
CA ASN A 127 -20.23 -23.42 -6.32
C ASN A 127 -21.03 -23.55 -7.62
N LYS A 128 -20.62 -24.40 -8.57
CA LYS A 128 -21.39 -24.62 -9.79
C LYS A 128 -22.67 -25.38 -9.40
N PRO A 129 -23.86 -24.78 -9.57
CA PRO A 129 -25.10 -25.47 -9.25
C PRO A 129 -25.12 -26.77 -10.05
N LYS A 130 -25.33 -27.89 -9.35
CA LYS A 130 -25.44 -29.20 -10.00
C LYS A 130 -26.47 -29.05 -11.11
N ASP A 131 -26.08 -29.37 -12.35
CA ASP A 131 -26.95 -29.31 -13.54
C ASP A 131 -28.17 -30.24 -13.33
N GLN A 132 -29.16 -29.77 -12.58
CA GLN A 132 -30.45 -30.41 -12.50
C GLN A 132 -31.07 -30.23 -13.88
N LYS A 133 -31.12 -31.33 -14.62
CA LYS A 133 -31.80 -31.39 -15.92
C LYS A 133 -33.24 -30.94 -15.69
N ARG A 134 -33.54 -29.73 -16.15
CA ARG A 134 -34.88 -29.14 -16.13
C ARG A 134 -35.87 -30.08 -16.80
N MET A 135 -36.78 -30.65 -16.02
CA MET A 135 -37.80 -31.56 -16.52
C MET A 135 -38.98 -30.77 -17.09
N ARG A 136 -39.58 -31.29 -18.15
CA ARG A 136 -40.80 -30.71 -18.72
C ARG A 136 -41.94 -30.91 -17.73
N MET A 137 -42.57 -29.82 -17.32
CA MET A 137 -43.83 -29.85 -16.56
C MET A 137 -45.02 -29.85 -17.52
N ASP A 138 -46.20 -30.18 -17.00
CA ASP A 138 -47.45 -30.15 -17.76
C ASP A 138 -47.73 -28.76 -18.32
N LYS A 139 -48.22 -28.73 -19.56
CA LYS A 139 -48.42 -27.51 -20.34
C LYS A 139 -49.30 -26.50 -19.60
N ASP A 140 -50.41 -26.96 -19.02
CA ASP A 140 -51.38 -26.12 -18.31
C ASP A 140 -50.77 -25.47 -17.07
N ARG A 141 -49.95 -26.23 -16.33
CA ARG A 141 -49.26 -25.72 -15.15
C ARG A 141 -48.22 -24.65 -15.50
N VAL A 142 -47.51 -24.82 -16.62
CA VAL A 142 -46.57 -23.82 -17.12
C VAL A 142 -47.32 -22.56 -17.58
N MET A 143 -48.49 -22.69 -18.19
CA MET A 143 -49.31 -21.53 -18.55
C MET A 143 -49.76 -20.73 -17.33
N GLU A 144 -50.23 -21.38 -16.26
CA GLU A 144 -50.59 -20.70 -15.00
C GLU A 144 -49.41 -19.89 -14.43
N MET A 145 -48.22 -20.49 -14.40
CA MET A 145 -47.00 -19.81 -13.94
C MET A 145 -46.61 -18.64 -14.83
N LEU A 146 -46.76 -18.77 -16.14
CA LEU A 146 -46.52 -17.68 -17.08
C LEU A 146 -47.52 -16.55 -16.85
N PHE A 147 -48.81 -16.83 -16.73
CA PHE A 147 -49.82 -15.80 -16.48
C PHE A 147 -49.56 -15.06 -15.16
N SER A 148 -49.19 -15.76 -14.09
CA SER A 148 -48.80 -15.13 -12.82
C SER A 148 -47.51 -14.29 -12.93
N ALA A 149 -46.54 -14.73 -13.74
CA ALA A 149 -45.34 -13.93 -14.00
C ALA A 149 -45.71 -12.63 -14.73
N PHE A 150 -46.50 -12.73 -15.80
CA PHE A 150 -46.92 -11.60 -16.63
C PHE A 150 -47.90 -10.64 -15.95
N GLU A 151 -48.61 -11.10 -14.92
CA GLU A 151 -49.39 -10.23 -14.02
C GLU A 151 -48.48 -9.27 -13.24
N LYS A 152 -47.25 -9.69 -12.89
CA LYS A 152 -46.28 -8.83 -12.19
C LYS A 152 -45.56 -7.86 -13.13
N HIS A 153 -45.20 -8.32 -14.33
CA HIS A 153 -44.55 -7.49 -15.34
C HIS A 153 -45.08 -7.80 -16.74
N GLN A 154 -45.51 -6.77 -17.45
CA GLN A 154 -46.09 -6.91 -18.79
C GLN A 154 -45.11 -7.50 -19.82
N TYR A 155 -43.81 -7.26 -19.65
CA TYR A 155 -42.77 -7.67 -20.60
C TYR A 155 -41.69 -8.48 -19.88
N TYR A 156 -41.37 -9.66 -20.40
CA TYR A 156 -40.26 -10.48 -19.88
C TYR A 156 -39.25 -10.86 -20.97
N ASN A 157 -37.98 -10.97 -20.56
CA ASN A 157 -36.99 -11.65 -21.37
C ASN A 157 -37.15 -13.17 -21.25
N LEU A 158 -36.92 -13.90 -22.33
CA LEU A 158 -36.93 -15.36 -22.35
C LEU A 158 -36.00 -15.96 -21.28
N LYS A 159 -34.84 -15.35 -21.02
CA LYS A 159 -33.91 -15.85 -19.99
C LYS A 159 -34.52 -15.86 -18.59
N ASP A 160 -35.38 -14.90 -18.28
CA ASP A 160 -35.99 -14.76 -16.95
C ASP A 160 -37.19 -15.70 -16.82
N LEU A 161 -38.01 -15.83 -17.87
CA LEU A 161 -39.09 -16.83 -17.90
C LEU A 161 -38.55 -18.26 -17.74
N VAL A 162 -37.38 -18.53 -18.33
CA VAL A 162 -36.66 -19.81 -18.19
C VAL A 162 -36.20 -20.02 -16.74
N LYS A 163 -35.79 -18.98 -16.00
CA LYS A 163 -35.44 -19.10 -14.57
C LYS A 163 -36.67 -19.21 -13.67
N ILE A 164 -37.78 -18.55 -13.99
CA ILE A 164 -39.00 -18.55 -13.17
C ILE A 164 -39.75 -19.87 -13.28
N THR A 165 -39.82 -20.44 -14.49
CA THR A 165 -40.59 -21.67 -14.78
C THR A 165 -39.74 -22.94 -14.69
N ASP A 166 -38.41 -22.79 -14.63
CA ASP A 166 -37.43 -23.88 -14.75
C ASP A 166 -37.69 -24.83 -15.93
N GLN A 167 -38.30 -24.33 -17.01
CA GLN A 167 -38.60 -25.11 -18.20
C GLN A 167 -37.48 -25.02 -19.26
N PRO A 168 -37.31 -26.07 -20.09
CA PRO A 168 -36.42 -26.01 -21.25
C PRO A 168 -36.85 -24.92 -22.24
N VAL A 169 -35.86 -24.21 -22.82
CA VAL A 169 -36.07 -23.07 -23.73
C VAL A 169 -36.95 -23.41 -24.92
N VAL A 170 -36.83 -24.63 -25.46
CA VAL A 170 -37.60 -25.09 -26.63
C VAL A 170 -39.09 -25.21 -26.29
N PHE A 171 -39.39 -25.89 -25.19
CA PHE A 171 -40.77 -26.12 -24.73
C PHE A 171 -41.45 -24.80 -24.33
N LEU A 172 -40.71 -23.91 -23.67
CA LEU A 172 -41.24 -22.61 -23.30
C LEU A 172 -41.56 -21.73 -24.51
N LYS A 173 -40.75 -21.79 -25.59
CA LYS A 173 -41.04 -21.09 -26.85
C LYS A 173 -42.26 -21.64 -27.57
N GLU A 174 -42.54 -22.94 -27.47
CA GLU A 174 -43.75 -23.53 -28.07
C GLU A 174 -45.00 -22.95 -27.41
N ILE A 175 -45.05 -22.93 -26.08
CA ILE A 175 -46.16 -22.36 -25.31
C ILE A 175 -46.27 -20.85 -25.56
N LEU A 176 -45.15 -20.12 -25.51
CA LEU A 176 -45.15 -18.66 -25.74
C LEU A 176 -45.57 -18.26 -27.16
N ARG A 177 -45.38 -19.10 -28.18
CA ARG A 177 -45.91 -18.85 -29.53
C ARG A 177 -47.44 -18.96 -29.60
N GLU A 178 -48.03 -19.79 -28.73
CA GLU A 178 -49.46 -20.00 -28.66
C GLU A 178 -50.15 -18.82 -27.95
N ILE A 179 -49.64 -18.41 -26.79
CA ILE A 179 -50.29 -17.42 -25.91
C ILE A 179 -49.69 -16.01 -25.96
N GLY A 180 -48.48 -15.85 -26.52
CA GLY A 180 -47.70 -14.60 -26.46
C GLY A 180 -47.32 -14.02 -27.81
N ASN A 181 -46.92 -12.74 -27.79
CA ASN A 181 -46.33 -12.01 -28.90
C ASN A 181 -44.86 -11.72 -28.61
N TYR A 182 -44.02 -11.88 -29.64
CA TYR A 182 -42.60 -11.57 -29.56
C TYR A 182 -42.34 -10.17 -30.10
N ASN A 183 -41.87 -9.26 -29.26
CA ASN A 183 -41.64 -7.87 -29.65
C ASN A 183 -40.26 -7.71 -30.28
N MET A 184 -40.22 -7.27 -31.55
CA MET A 184 -38.98 -7.02 -32.30
C MET A 184 -38.58 -5.54 -32.34
N LYS A 185 -39.42 -4.64 -31.81
CA LYS A 185 -39.22 -3.18 -31.83
C LYS A 185 -38.74 -2.67 -30.47
N ALA A 186 -37.92 -1.62 -30.47
CA ALA A 186 -37.58 -0.89 -29.25
C ALA A 186 -38.84 -0.16 -28.73
N PRO A 187 -39.04 0.01 -27.41
CA PRO A 187 -38.10 -0.19 -26.30
C PRO A 187 -38.02 -1.63 -25.73
N HIS A 188 -38.97 -2.51 -26.03
CA HIS A 188 -39.05 -3.87 -25.45
C HIS A 188 -38.55 -4.97 -26.42
N LYS A 189 -37.45 -4.69 -27.12
CA LYS A 189 -36.89 -5.58 -28.14
C LYS A 189 -36.46 -6.92 -27.51
N ASN A 190 -36.84 -8.01 -28.15
CA ASN A 190 -36.60 -9.39 -27.73
C ASN A 190 -37.32 -9.82 -26.43
N MET A 191 -38.35 -9.07 -26.02
CA MET A 191 -39.21 -9.44 -24.90
C MET A 191 -40.50 -10.11 -25.39
N TRP A 192 -41.04 -10.97 -24.55
CA TRP A 192 -42.36 -11.57 -24.74
C TRP A 192 -43.40 -10.77 -23.96
N GLU A 193 -44.60 -10.67 -24.53
CA GLU A 193 -45.81 -10.18 -23.87
C GLU A 193 -46.98 -11.12 -24.18
N LEU A 194 -48.06 -11.09 -23.41
CA LEU A 194 -49.27 -11.85 -23.74
C LEU A 194 -50.01 -11.24 -24.93
N LYS A 195 -50.66 -12.10 -25.72
CA LYS A 195 -51.67 -11.65 -26.69
C LYS A 195 -52.83 -10.94 -25.98
N SER A 196 -53.48 -10.01 -26.67
CA SER A 196 -54.63 -9.25 -26.16
C SER A 196 -55.80 -10.12 -25.69
N GLU A 197 -55.94 -11.33 -26.25
CA GLU A 197 -56.97 -12.30 -25.89
C GLU A 197 -56.78 -12.92 -24.50
N PHE A 198 -55.53 -12.98 -24.02
CA PHE A 198 -55.18 -13.56 -22.72
C PHE A 198 -54.85 -12.48 -21.68
N ARG A 199 -54.97 -11.20 -22.06
CA ARG A 199 -54.62 -10.03 -21.26
C ARG A 199 -55.82 -9.61 -20.42
N HIS A 200 -56.01 -10.28 -19.29
CA HIS A 200 -57.01 -9.90 -18.29
C HIS A 200 -56.45 -8.79 -17.40
N TYR A 201 -56.27 -7.59 -17.96
CA TYR A 201 -56.20 -6.45 -17.07
C TYR A 201 -57.59 -6.25 -16.49
N LYS A 202 -57.67 -6.15 -15.17
CA LYS A 202 -58.83 -5.52 -14.56
C LYS A 202 -58.90 -4.12 -15.20
N ASP A 203 -59.93 -3.88 -16.01
CA ASP A 203 -60.33 -2.51 -16.31
C ASP A 203 -60.66 -1.87 -14.97
N ASP A 204 -59.74 -1.07 -14.43
CA ASP A 204 -60.11 -0.07 -13.43
C ASP A 204 -61.08 0.88 -14.13
N LYS A 205 -62.38 0.60 -13.97
CA LYS A 205 -63.45 1.47 -14.43
C LYS A 205 -63.16 2.88 -13.90
N PRO A 206 -63.00 3.91 -14.76
CA PRO A 206 -63.07 5.28 -14.28
C PRO A 206 -64.50 5.51 -13.80
N SER A 207 -64.66 5.78 -12.50
CA SER A 207 -65.92 6.25 -11.93
C SER A 207 -66.28 7.59 -12.60
N THR A 208 -67.16 7.53 -13.59
CA THR A 208 -67.83 8.70 -14.17
C THR A 208 -68.61 9.43 -13.08
N SER A 209 -68.42 10.75 -13.06
CA SER A 209 -69.14 11.78 -12.32
C SER A 209 -70.66 11.66 -12.35
N ALA A 210 -71.31 11.96 -11.22
CA ALA A 210 -72.69 12.45 -11.19
C ALA A 210 -72.82 13.57 -10.15
N VAL A 211 -73.63 14.55 -10.57
CA VAL A 211 -74.02 15.86 -10.01
C VAL A 211 -74.44 15.83 -8.54
#